data_AF-A0A813G1C0-F1
#
_entry.id   AF-A0A813G1C0-F1
#
_cell.length_a   1.000
_cell.length_b   1.000
_cell.length_c   1.000
_cell.angle_alpha   90.00
_cell.angle_beta   90.00
_cell.angle_gamma   90.00
#
_symmetry.space_group_name_H-M   'P 1'
#
loop_
_entity.id
_entity.type
_entity.pdbx_description
1 polymer ?
#
loop_
_entity_poly.entity_id
_entity_poly.type
_entity_poly.pdbx_seq_one_letter_code
_entity_poly.pdbx_strand_id
1 'polypeptide(L)'
;MLGLSPLAQEYTFFVTVLPAGGYFGKGAEEGVEALVVEEHDRAAPQGTGAVKAAGNYAADLEPVHMAKEGGYSTTLYLDAKERRYIEEFSVCNFVGITKDGVYVTPDAQSILASNTNTMLQQLARDEGLKVEVRPIDFDKEIDDFAE
;
A
#
# COMPACT_ATOMS: atom_id res chain seq x y z
N MET A 1 8.03 29.06 -21.45
CA MET A 1 8.07 27.58 -21.57
C MET A 1 8.44 27.06 -20.18
N LEU A 2 7.53 26.36 -19.50
CA LEU A 2 7.83 25.68 -18.24
C LEU A 2 8.59 24.40 -18.59
N GLY A 3 9.91 24.53 -18.77
CA GLY A 3 10.78 23.38 -19.03
C GLY A 3 11.15 22.68 -17.74
N LEU A 4 11.41 21.37 -17.82
CA LEU A 4 12.06 20.62 -16.75
C LEU A 4 13.44 21.22 -16.49
N SER A 5 13.64 21.76 -15.29
CA SER A 5 14.93 22.23 -14.80
C SER A 5 15.65 21.09 -14.06
N PRO A 6 16.99 21.11 -14.01
CA PRO A 6 17.73 20.36 -13.00
C PRO A 6 17.22 20.66 -11.57
N LEU A 7 17.62 19.80 -10.62
CA LEU A 7 17.22 19.88 -9.22
C LEU A 7 17.27 21.33 -8.70
N ALA A 8 16.23 21.69 -7.92
CA ALA A 8 16.14 23.01 -7.33
C ALA A 8 17.39 23.30 -6.46
N GLN A 9 17.80 24.57 -6.44
CA GLN A 9 18.95 25.03 -5.65
C GLN A 9 18.55 25.43 -4.23
N GLU A 10 17.25 25.59 -3.98
CA GLU A 10 16.69 26.01 -2.70
C GLU A 10 15.42 25.18 -2.41
N TYR A 11 15.26 24.79 -1.15
CA TYR A 11 14.11 24.03 -0.64
C TYR A 11 13.63 24.65 0.67
N THR A 12 12.33 24.61 0.91
CA THR A 12 11.75 24.96 2.22
C THR A 12 11.29 23.70 2.92
N PHE A 13 11.78 23.49 4.15
CA PHE A 13 11.29 22.45 5.05
C PHE A 13 10.40 23.08 6.12
N PHE A 14 9.25 22.49 6.38
CA PHE A 14 8.36 22.91 7.46
C PHE A 14 7.65 21.71 8.09
N VAL A 15 7.19 21.90 9.32
CA VAL A 15 6.49 20.88 10.11
C VAL A 15 5.16 21.45 10.56
N THR A 16 4.08 20.68 10.36
CA THR A 16 2.73 21.01 10.82
C THR A 16 2.25 19.97 11.82
N VAL A 17 1.40 20.39 12.76
CA VAL A 17 0.77 19.51 13.74
C VAL A 17 -0.75 19.58 13.55
N LEU A 18 -1.38 18.42 13.42
CA LEU A 18 -2.81 18.26 13.22
C LEU A 18 -3.33 17.17 14.16
N PRO A 19 -4.49 17.33 14.82
CA PRO A 19 -5.14 16.24 15.53
C PRO A 19 -5.64 15.19 14.54
N ALA A 20 -5.46 13.91 14.86
CA ALA A 20 -5.91 12.78 14.03
C ALA A 20 -6.95 11.94 14.78
N GLY A 21 -7.97 11.46 14.04
CA GLY A 21 -8.96 10.49 14.51
C GLY A 21 -8.80 9.13 13.83
N GLY A 22 -9.76 8.22 14.05
CA GLY A 22 -9.80 6.94 13.35
C GLY A 22 -9.96 7.11 11.83
N TYR A 23 -9.18 6.35 11.05
CA TYR A 23 -9.07 6.55 9.60
C TYR A 23 -10.31 6.07 8.83
N PHE A 24 -10.85 4.91 9.19
CA PHE A 24 -11.97 4.24 8.50
C PHE A 24 -13.33 4.41 9.22
N GLY A 25 -13.41 5.30 10.22
CA GLY A 25 -14.64 5.54 10.97
C GLY A 25 -14.96 4.43 12.00
N LYS A 26 -16.20 4.40 12.48
CA LYS A 26 -16.68 3.41 13.47
C LYS A 26 -16.98 2.07 12.79
N GLY A 27 -16.62 0.95 13.41
CA GLY A 27 -16.87 -0.40 12.89
C GLY A 27 -15.74 -0.93 11.99
N ALA A 28 -14.73 -0.12 11.70
CA ALA A 28 -13.58 -0.54 10.91
C ALA A 28 -12.75 -1.66 11.58
N GLU A 29 -12.89 -1.80 12.90
CA GLU A 29 -12.37 -2.92 13.68
C GLU A 29 -12.93 -4.28 13.24
N GLU A 30 -14.10 -4.31 12.58
CA GLU A 30 -14.69 -5.54 12.02
C GLU A 30 -14.18 -5.86 10.60
N GLY A 31 -13.42 -4.93 10.00
CA GLY A 31 -12.94 -5.03 8.63
C GLY A 31 -13.57 -3.98 7.70
N VAL A 32 -12.92 -3.75 6.57
CA VAL A 32 -13.40 -2.84 5.52
C VAL A 32 -13.27 -3.50 4.16
N GLU A 33 -14.18 -3.19 3.25
CA GLU A 33 -14.08 -3.65 1.86
C GLU A 33 -13.13 -2.76 1.06
N ALA A 34 -12.24 -3.39 0.30
CA ALA A 34 -11.28 -2.74 -0.60
C ALA A 34 -11.62 -3.05 -2.05
N LEU A 35 -11.52 -2.06 -2.93
CA LEU A 35 -11.63 -2.24 -4.37
C LEU A 35 -10.27 -2.65 -4.94
N VAL A 36 -10.18 -3.79 -5.63
CA VAL A 36 -9.00 -4.12 -6.43
C VAL A 36 -9.00 -3.24 -7.67
N VAL A 37 -7.91 -2.50 -7.88
CA VAL A 37 -7.81 -1.52 -8.98
C VAL A 37 -7.22 -2.18 -10.21
N GLU A 38 -7.98 -2.19 -11.31
CA GLU A 38 -7.58 -2.79 -12.58
C GLU A 38 -7.18 -1.76 -13.65
N GLU A 39 -7.76 -0.56 -13.59
CA GLU A 39 -7.61 0.47 -14.63
C GLU A 39 -6.52 1.51 -14.33
N HIS A 40 -5.96 1.50 -13.11
CA HIS A 40 -4.95 2.46 -12.68
C HIS A 40 -3.78 1.76 -11.99
N ASP A 41 -2.59 2.29 -12.23
CA ASP A 41 -1.37 1.85 -11.58
C ASP A 41 -0.97 2.87 -10.51
N ARG A 42 -0.65 2.40 -9.30
CA ARG A 42 -0.21 3.28 -8.20
C ARG A 42 1.21 3.81 -8.43
N ALA A 43 2.10 2.94 -8.87
CA ALA A 43 3.48 3.29 -9.20
C ALA A 43 4.05 2.34 -10.26
N ALA A 44 4.83 2.88 -11.17
CA ALA A 44 5.63 2.08 -12.08
C ALA A 44 6.78 1.37 -11.31
N PRO A 45 7.26 0.19 -11.76
CA PRO A 45 8.29 -0.58 -11.06
C PRO A 45 9.63 0.16 -10.87
N GLN A 46 9.93 1.10 -11.77
CA GLN A 46 11.13 1.96 -11.70
C GLN A 46 10.77 3.43 -11.45
N GLY A 47 9.55 3.67 -10.97
CA GLY A 47 9.05 4.99 -10.64
C GLY A 47 9.46 5.45 -9.24
N THR A 48 8.73 6.42 -8.72
CA THR A 48 8.95 7.00 -7.39
C THR A 48 8.24 6.25 -6.28
N GLY A 49 7.78 5.02 -6.53
CA GLY A 49 6.85 4.33 -5.65
C GLY A 49 7.38 4.09 -4.23
N ALA A 50 8.65 3.68 -4.11
CA ALA A 50 9.30 3.41 -2.83
C ALA A 50 9.66 4.66 -2.00
N VAL A 51 9.37 5.87 -2.48
CA VAL A 51 9.60 7.11 -1.74
C VAL A 51 8.29 7.83 -1.45
N LYS A 52 8.23 8.55 -0.32
CA LYS A 52 7.02 9.30 0.08
C LYS A 52 6.91 10.64 -0.67
N ALA A 53 6.82 10.56 -1.99
CA ALA A 53 6.72 11.72 -2.88
C ALA A 53 5.25 12.10 -3.14
N ALA A 54 4.97 13.41 -3.19
CA ALA A 54 3.61 13.93 -3.41
C ALA A 54 2.99 13.44 -4.73
N GLY A 55 3.80 13.22 -5.77
CA GLY A 55 3.33 12.73 -7.07
C GLY A 55 2.64 11.36 -7.00
N ASN A 56 3.06 10.48 -6.08
CA ASN A 56 2.44 9.16 -5.92
C ASN A 56 0.99 9.26 -5.40
N TYR A 57 0.70 10.29 -4.59
CA TYR A 57 -0.65 10.50 -4.05
C TYR A 57 -1.61 11.10 -5.08
N ALA A 58 -1.09 11.92 -6.01
CA ALA A 58 -1.92 12.51 -7.06
C ALA A 58 -2.51 11.45 -7.99
N ALA A 59 -1.73 10.39 -8.28
CA ALA A 59 -2.17 9.26 -9.10
C ALA A 59 -3.28 8.42 -8.43
N ASP A 60 -3.37 8.45 -7.10
CA ASP A 60 -4.30 7.65 -6.31
C ASP A 60 -5.66 8.34 -6.05
N LEU A 61 -5.78 9.64 -6.36
CA LEU A 61 -7.00 10.42 -6.07
C LEU A 61 -8.24 9.91 -6.81
N GLU A 62 -8.13 9.62 -8.11
CA GLU A 62 -9.24 9.12 -8.93
C GLU A 62 -9.65 7.69 -8.52
N PRO A 63 -8.73 6.71 -8.39
CA PRO A 63 -9.08 5.37 -7.91
C PRO A 63 -9.77 5.36 -6.55
N VAL A 64 -9.27 6.14 -5.58
CA VAL A 64 -9.90 6.24 -4.24
C VAL A 64 -11.28 6.90 -4.33
N HIS A 65 -11.48 7.85 -5.25
CA HIS A 65 -12.79 8.45 -5.48
C HIS A 65 -13.77 7.42 -6.05
N MET A 66 -13.38 6.68 -7.08
CA MET A 66 -14.18 5.60 -7.68
C MET A 66 -14.51 4.51 -6.66
N ALA A 67 -13.55 4.10 -5.84
CA ALA A 67 -13.76 3.13 -4.77
C ALA A 67 -14.86 3.60 -3.80
N LYS A 68 -14.82 4.87 -3.38
CA LYS A 68 -15.84 5.46 -2.51
C LYS A 68 -17.22 5.53 -3.17
N GLU A 69 -17.29 5.89 -4.45
CA GLU A 69 -18.56 5.90 -5.20
C GLU A 69 -19.15 4.48 -5.33
N GLY A 70 -18.28 3.46 -5.42
CA GLY A 70 -18.65 2.05 -5.41
C GLY A 70 -18.98 1.47 -4.03
N GLY A 71 -18.84 2.24 -2.95
CA GLY A 71 -19.10 1.78 -1.57
C GLY A 71 -17.91 1.14 -0.85
N TYR A 72 -16.72 1.13 -1.45
CA TYR A 72 -15.49 0.61 -0.87
C TYR A 72 -14.77 1.68 -0.03
N SER A 73 -14.06 1.24 1.02
CA SER A 73 -13.35 2.15 1.94
C SER A 73 -11.94 2.51 1.48
N THR A 74 -11.33 1.65 0.67
CA THR A 74 -9.96 1.82 0.17
C THR A 74 -9.78 1.08 -1.16
N THR A 75 -8.62 1.24 -1.77
CA THR A 75 -8.17 0.49 -2.94
C THR A 75 -7.05 -0.48 -2.58
N LEU A 76 -6.94 -1.59 -3.32
CA LEU A 76 -5.82 -2.52 -3.35
C LEU A 76 -5.22 -2.51 -4.75
N TYR A 77 -3.90 -2.30 -4.84
CA TYR A 77 -3.19 -2.28 -6.11
C TYR A 77 -2.43 -3.57 -6.36
N LEU A 78 -2.41 -3.97 -7.64
CA LEU A 78 -1.53 -4.98 -8.17
C LEU A 78 -0.34 -4.32 -8.88
N ASP A 79 0.69 -5.11 -9.15
CA ASP A 79 1.90 -4.65 -9.81
C ASP A 79 1.59 -4.09 -11.22
N ALA A 80 2.17 -2.94 -11.55
CA ALA A 80 1.86 -2.25 -12.81
C ALA A 80 2.36 -2.97 -14.07
N LYS A 81 3.24 -3.98 -13.92
CA LYS A 81 3.91 -4.64 -15.05
C LYS A 81 3.13 -5.86 -15.54
N GLU A 82 2.74 -6.72 -14.62
CA GLU A 82 2.07 -7.99 -14.86
C GLU A 82 0.60 -7.97 -14.44
N ARG A 83 0.18 -6.98 -13.62
CA ARG A 83 -1.18 -6.83 -13.08
C ARG A 83 -1.67 -8.08 -12.38
N ARG A 84 -0.79 -8.67 -11.57
CA ARG A 84 -1.00 -10.00 -10.99
C ARG A 84 -0.57 -10.07 -9.54
N TYR A 85 0.54 -9.43 -9.18
CA TYR A 85 1.08 -9.53 -7.83
C TYR A 85 0.53 -8.41 -6.96
N ILE A 86 0.09 -8.73 -5.74
CA ILE A 86 -0.34 -7.73 -4.76
C ILE A 86 0.83 -6.80 -4.41
N GLU A 87 0.60 -5.49 -4.38
CA GLU A 87 1.57 -4.52 -3.89
C GLU A 87 1.14 -3.87 -2.57
N GLU A 88 0.24 -2.89 -2.63
CA GLU A 88 -0.19 -2.14 -1.46
C GLU A 88 -1.63 -1.63 -1.59
N PHE A 89 -2.27 -1.37 -0.45
CA PHE A 89 -3.46 -0.55 -0.43
C PHE A 89 -3.07 0.92 -0.61
N SER A 90 -4.01 1.77 -1.05
CA SER A 90 -3.84 3.23 -1.23
C SER A 90 -2.77 3.87 -0.34
N VAL A 91 -2.95 3.83 1.00
CA VAL A 91 -2.06 4.49 1.96
C VAL A 91 -1.38 3.55 2.96
N CYS A 92 -1.47 2.23 2.78
CA CYS A 92 -0.86 1.26 3.68
C CYS A 92 -0.42 -0.01 2.94
N ASN A 93 0.61 -0.70 3.43
CA ASN A 93 1.02 -1.96 2.81
C ASN A 93 -0.01 -3.06 3.02
N PHE A 94 0.06 -4.06 2.15
CA PHE A 94 -0.58 -5.33 2.37
C PHE A 94 0.21 -6.17 3.39
N VAL A 95 -0.52 -6.79 4.30
CA VAL A 95 -0.04 -7.84 5.21
C VAL A 95 -1.16 -8.87 5.27
N GLY A 96 -0.82 -10.15 5.19
CA GLY A 96 -1.78 -11.23 5.41
C GLY A 96 -1.19 -12.33 6.26
N ILE A 97 -2.05 -13.04 6.99
CA ILE A 97 -1.69 -14.25 7.73
C ILE A 97 -2.28 -15.45 7.01
N THR A 98 -1.46 -16.38 6.56
CA THR A 98 -1.97 -17.60 5.89
C THR A 98 -2.74 -18.48 6.88
N LYS A 99 -3.57 -19.39 6.37
CA LYS A 99 -4.26 -20.41 7.19
C LYS A 99 -3.30 -21.29 8.01
N ASP A 100 -2.04 -21.40 7.58
CA ASP A 100 -0.98 -22.12 8.29
C ASP A 100 -0.20 -21.24 9.30
N GLY A 101 -0.64 -19.99 9.53
CA GLY A 101 -0.03 -19.07 10.50
C GLY A 101 1.26 -18.40 10.03
N VAL A 102 1.44 -18.21 8.72
CA VAL A 102 2.60 -17.52 8.15
C VAL A 102 2.25 -16.06 7.88
N TYR A 103 3.06 -15.13 8.38
CA TYR A 103 2.99 -13.73 8.02
C TYR A 103 3.57 -13.54 6.62
N VAL A 104 2.80 -12.99 5.69
CA VAL A 104 3.25 -12.71 4.33
C VAL A 104 3.00 -11.25 3.99
N THR A 105 4.00 -10.60 3.38
CA THR A 105 3.87 -9.25 2.83
C THR A 105 4.61 -9.17 1.50
N PRO A 106 4.16 -8.33 0.54
CA PRO A 106 4.75 -8.32 -0.79
C PRO A 106 6.20 -7.80 -0.83
N ASP A 107 6.98 -8.32 -1.78
CA ASP A 107 8.33 -7.84 -2.10
C ASP A 107 8.33 -7.19 -3.49
N ALA A 108 8.35 -5.85 -3.54
CA ALA A 108 8.48 -5.10 -4.78
C ALA A 108 9.16 -3.74 -4.57
N GLN A 109 9.94 -3.30 -5.55
CA GLN A 109 10.67 -2.02 -5.51
C GLN A 109 9.74 -0.79 -5.62
N SER A 110 8.51 -0.98 -6.06
CA SER A 110 7.46 0.03 -6.17
C SER A 110 6.76 0.31 -4.84
N ILE A 111 6.95 -0.54 -3.82
CA ILE A 111 6.26 -0.46 -2.53
C ILE A 111 6.98 0.51 -1.60
N LEU A 112 6.22 1.33 -0.87
CA LEU A 112 6.79 2.23 0.12
C LEU A 112 7.34 1.45 1.33
N ALA A 113 8.62 1.65 1.64
CA ALA A 113 9.25 1.06 2.83
C ALA A 113 8.59 1.57 4.12
N SER A 114 7.78 0.71 4.74
CA SER A 114 6.98 1.06 5.90
C SER A 114 7.61 0.63 7.22
N ASN A 115 7.69 1.60 8.13
CA ASN A 115 8.08 1.34 9.50
C ASN A 115 7.05 0.44 10.20
N THR A 116 5.75 0.62 9.95
CA THR A 116 4.71 -0.20 10.59
C THR A 116 4.84 -1.66 10.20
N ASN A 117 4.96 -1.97 8.90
CA ASN A 117 5.16 -3.33 8.42
C ASN A 117 6.47 -3.93 8.96
N THR A 118 7.55 -3.15 8.98
CA THR A 118 8.83 -3.60 9.56
C THR A 118 8.68 -3.98 11.05
N MET A 119 7.96 -3.17 11.84
CA MET A 119 7.68 -3.47 13.25
C MET A 119 6.79 -4.70 13.41
N LEU A 120 5.73 -4.84 12.60
CA LEU A 120 4.84 -6.00 12.63
C LEU A 120 5.58 -7.30 12.28
N GLN A 121 6.45 -7.28 11.28
CA GLN A 121 7.32 -8.41 10.96
C GLN A 121 8.22 -8.81 12.13
N GLN A 122 8.74 -7.84 12.89
CA GLN A 122 9.55 -8.14 14.07
C GLN A 122 8.70 -8.81 15.15
N LEU A 123 7.55 -8.23 15.48
CA LEU A 123 6.62 -8.79 16.46
C LEU A 123 6.17 -10.20 16.07
N ALA A 124 5.87 -10.45 14.80
CA ALA A 124 5.51 -11.77 14.30
C ALA A 124 6.63 -12.81 14.55
N ARG A 125 7.90 -12.44 14.29
CA ARG A 125 9.04 -13.33 14.59
C ARG A 125 9.20 -13.57 16.09
N ASP A 126 8.99 -12.56 16.91
CA ASP A 126 9.10 -12.66 18.37
C ASP A 126 8.00 -13.58 18.96
N GLU A 127 6.82 -13.59 18.36
CA GLU A 127 5.71 -14.51 18.67
C GLU A 127 5.88 -15.91 18.01
N GLY A 128 6.98 -16.14 17.29
CA GLY A 128 7.31 -17.43 16.71
C GLY A 128 6.66 -17.74 15.36
N LEU A 129 6.01 -16.75 14.72
CA LEU A 129 5.49 -16.91 13.37
C LEU A 129 6.62 -16.91 12.34
N LYS A 130 6.43 -17.67 11.27
CA LYS A 130 7.26 -17.54 10.06
C LYS A 130 6.88 -16.25 9.35
N VAL A 131 7.87 -15.48 8.92
CA VAL A 131 7.68 -14.25 8.12
C VAL A 131 8.26 -14.45 6.73
N GLU A 132 7.44 -14.20 5.72
CA GLU A 132 7.81 -14.24 4.30
C GLU A 132 7.61 -12.86 3.66
N VAL A 133 8.65 -12.37 2.99
CA VAL A 133 8.60 -11.16 2.17
C VAL A 133 8.82 -11.63 0.74
N ARG A 134 7.76 -11.67 -0.05
CA ARG A 134 7.77 -12.29 -1.39
C ARG A 134 6.61 -11.77 -2.25
N PRO A 135 6.67 -11.90 -3.59
CA PRO A 135 5.49 -11.68 -4.43
C PRO A 135 4.32 -12.58 -4.01
N ILE A 136 3.10 -12.03 -4.12
CA ILE A 136 1.85 -12.72 -3.79
C ILE A 136 0.94 -12.64 -5.01
N ASP A 137 0.66 -13.77 -5.65
CA ASP A 137 -0.20 -13.85 -6.82
C ASP A 137 -1.67 -13.72 -6.40
N PHE A 138 -2.31 -12.60 -6.75
CA PHE A 138 -3.65 -12.27 -6.26
C PHE A 138 -4.66 -13.38 -6.57
N ASP A 139 -4.74 -13.81 -7.83
CA ASP A 139 -5.73 -14.81 -8.27
C ASP A 139 -5.53 -16.20 -7.67
N LYS A 140 -4.31 -16.52 -7.21
CA LYS A 140 -3.96 -17.87 -6.72
C LYS A 140 -3.91 -17.99 -5.22
N GLU A 141 -3.55 -16.91 -4.53
CA GLU A 141 -3.18 -16.97 -3.12
C GLU A 141 -4.13 -16.19 -2.22
N ILE A 142 -5.01 -15.31 -2.75
CA ILE A 142 -5.87 -14.49 -1.88
C ILE A 142 -6.76 -15.33 -0.96
N ASP A 143 -7.24 -16.47 -1.45
CA ASP A 143 -8.08 -17.40 -0.69
C ASP A 143 -7.29 -18.21 0.36
N ASP A 144 -5.96 -18.18 0.34
CA ASP A 144 -5.10 -18.91 1.31
C ASP A 144 -4.85 -18.12 2.60
N PHE A 145 -5.22 -16.83 2.62
CA PHE A 145 -5.16 -15.98 3.80
C PHE A 145 -6.35 -16.25 4.75
N ALA A 146 -6.06 -16.30 6.05
CA ALA A 146 -7.05 -16.35 7.12
C ALA A 146 -7.40 -14.96 7.64
N GLU A 147 -6.43 -14.03 7.55
CA GLU A 147 -6.54 -12.60 7.89
C GLU A 147 -5.81 -11.76 6.84
#